data_AF-A0A929VPX5-F1
#
_entry.id   AF-A0A929VPX5-F1
#
_cell.length_a   1.000
_cell.length_b   1.000
_cell.length_c   1.000
_cell.angle_alpha   90.00
_cell.angle_beta   90.00
_cell.angle_gamma   90.00
#
_symmetry.space_group_name_H-M   'P 1'
#
loop_
_entity.id
_entity.type
_entity.pdbx_description
1 polymer ?
#
loop_
_entity_poly.entity_id
_entity_poly.type
_entity_poly.pdbx_seq_one_letter_code
_entity_poly.pdbx_strand_id
1 'polypeptide(L)'
;MKIFSMFDGVGGFIVGLENSSKEVFQTLYSNQYEPSRKTQDAYEVGLYRFPDMEHIPTDVALIPNEKFEEMKANGVDMIVGGFPCQDYSVARSKKNELGIEGKKGVLFWEIIRATEVIRP
;
A
#
# COMPACT_ATOMS: atom_id res chain seq x y z
N MET A 1 -10.06 0.88 -14.20
CA MET A 1 -9.08 0.28 -13.30
C MET A 1 -9.48 0.59 -11.88
N LYS A 2 -9.66 -0.45 -11.09
CA LYS A 2 -10.01 -0.40 -9.67
C LYS A 2 -8.77 -0.72 -8.86
N ILE A 3 -8.36 0.22 -8.02
CA ILE A 3 -7.01 0.24 -7.47
C ILE A 3 -7.03 -0.08 -5.98
N PHE A 4 -6.05 -0.87 -5.55
CA PHE A 4 -5.60 -0.96 -4.16
C PHE A 4 -4.27 -0.23 -4.00
N SER A 5 -4.25 0.82 -3.18
CA SER A 5 -3.05 1.61 -2.86
C SER A 5 -2.40 1.13 -1.56
N MET A 6 -1.27 0.45 -1.66
CA MET A 6 -0.49 -0.07 -0.53
C MET A 6 0.56 0.94 -0.08
N PHE A 7 0.73 1.10 1.24
CA PHE A 7 1.65 2.10 1.80
C PHE A 7 1.37 3.50 1.25
N ASP A 8 0.09 3.89 1.32
CA ASP A 8 -0.47 5.03 0.57
C ASP A 8 0.09 6.39 1.01
N GLY A 9 0.67 6.46 2.21
CA GLY A 9 1.10 7.71 2.81
C GLY A 9 -0.08 8.68 2.89
N VAL A 10 0.04 9.82 2.22
CA VAL A 10 -0.99 10.88 2.15
C VAL A 10 -1.81 10.86 0.85
N GLY A 11 -1.79 9.74 0.12
CA GLY A 11 -2.57 9.54 -1.12
C GLY A 11 -1.89 10.06 -2.39
N GLY A 12 -0.57 9.93 -2.49
CA GLY A 12 0.19 10.41 -3.66
C GLY A 12 -0.22 9.72 -4.97
N PHE A 13 -0.32 8.39 -4.96
CA PHE A 13 -0.79 7.62 -6.12
C PHE A 13 -2.23 7.96 -6.50
N ILE A 14 -3.10 8.11 -5.49
CA ILE A 14 -4.52 8.42 -5.69
C ILE A 14 -4.66 9.73 -6.46
N VAL A 15 -4.00 10.81 -5.98
CA VAL A 15 -4.01 12.11 -6.67
C VAL A 15 -3.42 12.01 -8.08
N GLY A 16 -2.28 11.31 -8.23
CA GLY A 16 -1.61 11.18 -9.52
C GLY A 16 -2.47 10.48 -10.57
N LEU A 17 -3.08 9.36 -10.19
CA LEU A 17 -3.93 8.55 -11.07
C LEU A 17 -5.24 9.27 -11.39
N GLU A 18 -5.91 9.84 -10.38
CA GLU A 18 -7.11 10.64 -10.60
C GLU A 18 -6.85 11.83 -11.53
N ASN A 19 -5.75 12.56 -11.34
CA ASN A 19 -5.38 13.68 -12.21
C ASN A 19 -5.04 13.23 -13.64
N SER A 20 -4.57 11.99 -13.81
CA SER A 20 -4.31 11.43 -15.14
C SER A 20 -5.60 11.06 -15.87
N SER A 21 -6.57 10.44 -15.17
CA SER A 21 -7.93 10.23 -15.65
C SER A 21 -8.85 9.66 -14.55
N LYS A 22 -9.78 10.47 -14.05
CA LYS A 22 -10.78 10.05 -13.05
C LYS A 22 -11.80 9.02 -13.56
N GLU A 23 -12.01 8.96 -14.87
CA GLU A 23 -12.94 8.00 -15.49
C GLU A 23 -12.30 6.61 -15.60
N VAL A 24 -10.98 6.55 -15.73
CA VAL A 24 -10.23 5.30 -15.88
C VAL A 24 -9.77 4.77 -14.53
N PHE A 25 -9.29 5.63 -13.63
CA PHE A 25 -8.68 5.22 -12.37
C PHE A 25 -9.60 5.51 -11.19
N GLN A 26 -9.99 4.45 -10.50
CA GLN A 26 -10.81 4.52 -9.30
C GLN A 26 -10.11 3.77 -8.17
N THR A 27 -9.66 4.47 -7.13
CA THR A 27 -9.09 3.82 -5.94
C THR A 27 -10.22 3.39 -5.02
N LEU A 28 -10.29 2.08 -4.73
CA LEU A 28 -11.32 1.51 -3.84
C LEU A 28 -10.78 1.25 -2.44
N TYR A 29 -9.48 0.95 -2.33
CA TYR A 29 -8.83 0.55 -1.10
C TYR A 29 -7.51 1.28 -0.91
N SER A 30 -7.21 1.66 0.33
CA SER A 30 -5.90 2.14 0.74
C SER A 30 -5.41 1.35 1.97
N ASN A 31 -4.10 1.19 2.10
CA ASN A 31 -3.47 0.71 3.33
C ASN A 31 -2.38 1.68 3.76
N GLN A 32 -2.47 2.15 5.00
CA GLN A 32 -1.45 3.01 5.60
C GLN A 32 -1.37 2.74 7.11
N TYR A 33 -0.16 2.45 7.59
CA TYR A 33 0.08 2.20 9.00
C TYR A 33 1.49 2.63 9.40
N GLU A 34 1.59 3.40 10.47
CA GLU A 34 2.84 3.90 11.04
C GLU A 34 3.08 3.25 12.43
N PRO A 35 3.79 2.10 12.52
CA PRO A 35 3.91 1.32 13.76
C PRO A 35 4.65 2.07 14.87
N SER A 36 5.49 3.05 14.51
CA SER A 36 6.29 3.83 15.47
C SER A 36 5.53 5.00 16.09
N ARG A 37 4.26 5.23 15.69
CA ARG A 37 3.49 6.39 16.10
C ARG A 37 2.13 5.99 16.66
N LYS A 38 1.70 6.67 17.72
CA LYS A 38 0.33 6.56 18.22
C LYS A 38 -0.66 7.29 17.31
N THR A 39 -0.30 8.48 16.85
CA THR A 39 -1.09 9.22 15.86
C THR A 39 -0.83 8.65 14.47
N GLN A 40 -1.87 8.62 13.64
CA GLN A 40 -1.81 8.06 12.30
C GLN A 40 -2.12 9.16 11.29
N ASP A 41 -1.33 10.24 11.33
CA ASP A 41 -1.59 11.49 10.59
C ASP A 41 -1.83 11.26 9.09
N ALA A 42 -1.06 10.37 8.48
CA ALA A 42 -1.17 10.03 7.06
C ALA A 42 -2.50 9.34 6.72
N TYR A 43 -2.92 8.39 7.56
CA TYR A 43 -4.23 7.74 7.48
C TYR A 43 -5.37 8.72 7.72
N GLU A 44 -5.24 9.63 8.69
CA GLU A 44 -6.23 10.68 8.98
C GLU A 44 -6.41 11.63 7.78
N VAL A 45 -5.33 12.00 7.09
CA VAL A 45 -5.39 12.75 5.82
C VAL A 45 -6.13 11.95 4.75
N GLY A 46 -5.89 10.64 4.66
CA GLY A 46 -6.61 9.73 3.77
C GLY A 46 -8.12 9.77 3.99
N LEU A 47 -8.56 9.56 5.23
CA LEU A 47 -9.97 9.62 5.63
C LEU A 47 -10.62 10.96 5.27
N TYR A 48 -9.91 12.07 5.54
CA TYR A 48 -10.43 13.42 5.29
C TYR A 48 -10.57 13.72 3.79
N ARG A 49 -9.57 13.36 2.98
CA ARG A 49 -9.54 13.73 1.56
C ARG A 49 -10.30 12.76 0.66
N PHE A 50 -10.41 11.50 1.07
CA PHE A 50 -10.99 10.45 0.25
C PHE A 50 -12.01 9.62 1.05
N PRO A 51 -13.16 10.20 1.41
CA PRO A 51 -14.12 9.53 2.30
C PRO A 51 -14.83 8.32 1.67
N ASP A 52 -14.82 8.20 0.34
CA ASP A 52 -15.60 7.19 -0.40
C ASP A 52 -14.83 5.89 -0.68
N MET A 53 -13.60 5.74 -0.16
CA MET A 53 -12.81 4.50 -0.26
C MET A 53 -12.68 3.82 1.10
N GLU A 54 -12.34 2.53 1.10
CA GLU A 54 -12.02 1.82 2.32
C GLU A 54 -10.55 2.00 2.68
N HIS A 55 -10.30 2.63 3.84
CA HIS A 55 -8.95 2.82 4.36
C HIS A 55 -8.64 1.77 5.43
N ILE A 56 -7.51 1.05 5.27
CA ILE A 56 -7.08 -0.06 6.13
C ILE A 56 -5.90 0.40 7.01
N PRO A 57 -6.14 0.80 8.29
CA PRO A 57 -5.13 1.37 9.19
C PRO A 57 -4.37 0.30 10.00
N THR A 58 -3.94 -0.78 9.36
CA THR A 58 -3.21 -1.85 10.05
C THR A 58 -1.93 -2.21 9.31
N ASP A 59 -1.03 -2.90 10.02
CA ASP A 59 0.11 -3.55 9.40
C ASP A 59 -0.41 -4.48 8.29
N VAL A 60 0.13 -4.30 7.08
CA VAL A 60 -0.24 -5.06 5.89
C VAL A 60 -0.08 -6.57 6.11
N ALA A 61 0.90 -7.00 6.91
CA ALA A 61 1.13 -8.40 7.25
C ALA A 61 -0.01 -9.02 8.07
N LEU A 62 -0.85 -8.18 8.71
CA LEU A 62 -2.02 -8.59 9.47
C LEU A 62 -3.31 -8.56 8.65
N ILE A 63 -3.26 -8.07 7.41
CA ILE A 63 -4.44 -8.11 6.52
C ILE A 63 -4.70 -9.57 6.14
N PRO A 64 -5.88 -10.13 6.44
CA PRO A 64 -6.20 -11.52 6.14
C PRO A 64 -6.40 -11.72 4.63
N ASN A 65 -6.12 -12.93 4.12
CA ASN A 65 -6.29 -13.22 2.69
C ASN A 65 -7.75 -13.09 2.24
N GLU A 66 -8.71 -13.31 3.14
CA GLU A 66 -10.13 -13.08 2.92
C GLU A 66 -10.42 -11.65 2.47
N LYS A 67 -9.66 -10.67 2.98
CA LYS A 67 -9.81 -9.27 2.56
C LYS A 67 -9.30 -9.05 1.13
N PHE A 68 -8.22 -9.73 0.74
CA PHE A 68 -7.71 -9.67 -0.64
C PHE A 68 -8.64 -10.40 -1.62
N GLU A 69 -9.25 -11.52 -1.23
CA GLU A 69 -10.28 -12.18 -2.05
C GLU A 69 -11.54 -11.31 -2.20
N GLU A 70 -11.92 -10.55 -1.17
CA GLU A 70 -12.97 -9.53 -1.26
C GLU A 70 -12.62 -8.43 -2.28
N MET A 71 -11.39 -7.89 -2.22
CA MET A 71 -10.90 -6.88 -3.17
C MET A 71 -11.00 -7.38 -4.62
N LYS A 72 -10.61 -8.63 -4.87
CA LYS A 72 -10.75 -9.29 -6.16
C LYS A 72 -12.21 -9.48 -6.57
N ALA A 73 -13.08 -9.92 -5.66
CA ALA A 73 -14.51 -10.02 -5.94
C ALA A 73 -15.12 -8.65 -6.30
N ASN A 74 -14.60 -7.57 -5.72
CA ASN A 74 -14.96 -6.19 -6.05
C ASN A 74 -14.28 -5.66 -7.32
N GLY A 75 -13.43 -6.47 -7.96
CA GLY A 75 -12.84 -6.22 -9.27
C GLY A 75 -11.57 -5.38 -9.24
N VAL A 76 -10.81 -5.38 -8.14
CA VAL A 76 -9.48 -4.74 -8.11
C VAL A 76 -8.59 -5.37 -9.18
N ASP A 77 -8.07 -4.53 -10.08
CA ASP A 77 -7.30 -4.90 -11.28
C ASP A 77 -5.96 -4.11 -11.35
N MET A 78 -5.62 -3.38 -10.30
CA MET A 78 -4.35 -2.65 -10.18
C MET A 78 -3.93 -2.53 -8.72
N ILE A 79 -2.65 -2.81 -8.46
CA ILE A 79 -2.00 -2.55 -7.18
C ILE A 79 -0.91 -1.52 -7.39
N VAL A 80 -0.89 -0.49 -6.56
CA VAL A 80 0.18 0.50 -6.48
C VAL A 80 0.77 0.50 -5.07
N GLY A 81 2.07 0.78 -4.94
CA GLY A 81 2.79 0.57 -3.69
C GLY A 81 3.90 1.59 -3.45
N GLY A 82 3.84 2.32 -2.35
CA GLY A 82 4.83 3.34 -1.94
C GLY A 82 5.70 2.91 -0.76
N PHE A 83 6.09 1.63 -0.67
CA PHE A 83 6.72 1.08 0.54
C PHE A 83 8.04 1.78 0.91
N PRO A 84 8.36 1.91 2.22
CA PRO A 84 9.48 2.72 2.68
C PRO A 84 10.83 2.20 2.16
N CYS A 85 11.55 3.08 1.46
CA CYS A 85 12.89 2.82 0.91
C CYS A 85 14.01 2.82 1.97
N GLN A 86 13.68 2.94 3.27
CA GLN A 86 14.68 3.12 4.34
C GLN A 86 15.68 1.95 4.47
N ASP A 87 15.32 0.81 3.88
CA ASP A 87 16.15 -0.40 3.83
C ASP A 87 16.70 -0.75 2.43
N TYR A 88 16.25 -0.03 1.39
CA TYR A 88 16.59 -0.27 -0.03
C TYR A 88 17.55 0.78 -0.60
N SER A 89 17.85 1.83 0.16
CA SER A 89 18.81 2.86 -0.22
C SER A 89 20.25 2.41 0.07
N VAL A 90 21.00 2.11 -1.00
CA VAL A 90 22.47 1.93 -1.03
C VAL A 90 23.26 3.17 -0.57
N ALA A 91 22.59 4.27 -0.21
CA ALA A 91 23.20 5.48 0.32
C ALA A 91 23.54 5.40 1.83
N ARG A 92 23.14 4.32 2.54
CA ARG A 92 23.76 3.98 3.83
C ARG A 92 25.00 3.12 3.57
N SER A 93 26.15 3.65 3.95
CA SER A 93 27.47 3.02 3.86
C SER A 93 27.46 1.50 4.10
N LYS A 94 27.68 0.74 3.00
CA LYS A 94 28.27 -0.61 2.76
C LYS A 94 28.80 -1.48 3.92
N LYS A 95 28.33 -1.36 5.16
CA LYS A 95 28.86 -2.13 6.30
C LYS A 95 27.90 -3.15 6.91
N ASN A 96 26.61 -3.17 6.56
CA ASN A 96 25.62 -4.13 7.11
C ASN A 96 24.40 -4.38 6.17
N GLU A 97 24.58 -4.44 4.86
CA GLU A 97 23.47 -4.75 3.93
C GLU A 97 23.29 -6.28 3.81
N LEU A 98 22.13 -6.80 4.24
CA LEU A 98 21.75 -8.22 4.13
C LEU A 98 20.96 -8.55 2.83
N GLY A 99 20.84 -7.61 1.89
CA GLY A 99 20.10 -7.82 0.64
C GLY A 99 18.63 -8.24 0.82
N ILE A 100 18.09 -8.96 -0.17
CA ILE A 100 16.70 -9.48 -0.23
C ILE A 100 16.40 -10.56 0.84
N GLU A 101 17.42 -11.11 1.49
CA GLU A 101 17.28 -12.19 2.49
C GLU A 101 17.21 -11.69 3.95
N GLY A 102 17.46 -10.41 4.20
CA GLY A 102 17.26 -9.82 5.53
C GLY A 102 15.79 -9.57 5.86
N LYS A 103 15.46 -9.35 7.15
CA LYS A 103 14.13 -8.92 7.71
C LYS A 103 13.46 -7.71 7.01
N LYS A 104 14.12 -7.16 6.00
CA LYS A 104 13.80 -5.99 5.20
C LYS A 104 12.97 -6.30 3.93
N GLY A 105 12.88 -7.59 3.55
CA GLY A 105 12.03 -8.07 2.45
C GLY A 105 10.54 -8.22 2.79
N VAL A 106 10.14 -8.14 4.06
CA VAL A 106 8.78 -8.51 4.51
C VAL A 106 7.71 -7.69 3.79
N LEU A 107 7.83 -6.36 3.75
CA LEU A 107 6.81 -5.49 3.13
C LEU A 107 6.68 -5.71 1.61
N PHE A 108 7.77 -6.05 0.93
CA PHE A 108 7.72 -6.40 -0.48
C PHE A 108 7.01 -7.74 -0.70
N TRP A 109 7.27 -8.74 0.15
CA TRP A 109 6.55 -10.01 0.11
C TRP A 109 5.06 -9.85 0.36
N GLU A 110 4.65 -8.86 1.13
CA GLU A 110 3.22 -8.54 1.32
C GLU A 110 2.57 -7.97 0.05
N ILE A 111 3.32 -7.23 -0.78
CA ILE A 111 2.85 -6.84 -2.12
C ILE A 111 2.69 -8.08 -3.00
N ILE A 112 3.69 -8.99 -2.98
CA ILE A 112 3.60 -10.26 -3.72
C ILE A 112 2.39 -11.08 -3.26
N ARG A 113 2.18 -11.22 -1.95
CA ARG A 113 1.01 -11.91 -1.38
C ARG A 113 -0.30 -11.30 -1.88
N ALA A 114 -0.41 -9.97 -1.87
CA ALA A 114 -1.59 -9.29 -2.39
C ALA A 114 -1.79 -9.60 -3.89
N THR A 115 -0.73 -9.56 -4.71
CA THR A 115 -0.83 -9.90 -6.14
C THR A 115 -1.21 -11.35 -6.41
N GLU A 116 -0.75 -12.30 -5.60
CA GLU A 116 -1.02 -13.73 -5.78
C GLU A 116 -2.48 -14.09 -5.48
N VAL A 117 -3.07 -13.41 -4.48
CA VAL A 117 -4.45 -13.59 -4.05
C VAL A 117 -5.41 -12.80 -4.96
N ILE A 118 -5.15 -11.50 -5.13
CA ILE A 118 -6.02 -10.59 -5.91
C ILE A 118 -5.98 -10.96 -7.40
N ARG A 119 -4.79 -11.29 -7.92
CA ARG A 119 -4.53 -11.49 -9.36
C ARG A 119 -5.06 -10.33 -10.22
N PRO A 120 -4.59 -9.09 -9.92
CA PRO A 120 -5.01 -7.89 -10.62
C PRO A 120 -4.64 -7.94 -12.11
#